data_AF-A0ABD6L2L2-F1
#
_entry.id   AF-A0ABD6L2L2-F1
#
_cell.length_a   1.000
_cell.length_b   1.000
_cell.length_c   1.000
_cell.angle_alpha   90.00
_cell.angle_beta   90.00
_cell.angle_gamma   90.00
#
_symmetry.space_group_name_H-M   'P 1'
#
loop_
_entity.id
_entity.type
_entity.pdbx_description
1 polymer ?
#
loop_
_entity_poly.entity_id
_entity_poly.type
_entity_poly.pdbx_seq_one_letter_code
_entity_poly.pdbx_strand_id
1 'polypeptide(L)'
;MGFRLFEAFSLCVYNDDRLIYKSGDLWTHRYEDLYYNTFIDGFTYRDSCFNCHYAKPERVSDITIGDFWGLGNETDDNYIPKHPYGISCVLPLTEKGKRLISIVKDKLNIYERPVTEAINGNDQLRFPKKKNLRIKFFRRIHKYIGVDAAYKLCVCDKIVKYKIRKIIR
;
A
#
# COMPACT_ATOMS: atom_id res chain seq x y z
N MET A 1 -14.54 -11.53 -7.63
CA MET A 1 -13.49 -11.05 -6.70
C MET A 1 -14.07 -9.90 -5.89
N GLY A 2 -14.35 -10.11 -4.59
CA GLY A 2 -14.89 -9.08 -3.70
C GLY A 2 -13.84 -8.74 -2.65
N PHE A 3 -13.35 -7.50 -2.64
CA PHE A 3 -12.31 -7.03 -1.70
C PHE A 3 -12.85 -6.54 -0.36
N ARG A 4 -14.16 -6.57 -0.14
CA ARG A 4 -14.80 -6.01 1.06
C ARG A 4 -15.94 -6.90 1.51
N LEU A 5 -15.90 -7.31 2.77
CA LEU A 5 -17.10 -7.73 3.51
C LEU A 5 -17.67 -6.48 4.18
N PHE A 6 -18.98 -6.49 4.44
CA PHE A 6 -19.69 -5.32 4.97
C PHE A 6 -19.13 -4.83 6.33
N GLU A 7 -18.49 -5.73 7.07
CA GLU A 7 -18.04 -5.52 8.46
C GLU A 7 -16.51 -5.56 8.64
N ALA A 8 -15.73 -5.83 7.58
CA ALA A 8 -14.28 -5.96 7.70
C ALA A 8 -13.53 -5.66 6.40
N PHE A 9 -12.33 -5.09 6.55
CA PHE A 9 -11.36 -4.98 5.47
C PHE A 9 -10.67 -6.33 5.29
N SER A 10 -11.33 -7.27 4.60
CA SER A 10 -10.78 -8.59 4.31
C SER A 10 -10.67 -8.84 2.81
N LEU A 11 -9.51 -9.33 2.38
CA LEU A 11 -9.32 -9.88 1.06
C LEU A 11 -10.00 -11.24 0.97
N CYS A 12 -11.01 -11.32 0.11
CA CYS A 12 -11.69 -12.57 -0.20
C CYS A 12 -11.43 -12.95 -1.66
N VAL A 13 -10.88 -14.14 -1.87
CA VAL A 13 -10.69 -14.72 -3.21
C VAL A 13 -11.71 -15.82 -3.39
N TYR A 14 -12.42 -15.75 -4.51
CA TYR A 14 -13.44 -16.71 -4.90
C TYR A 14 -13.00 -17.39 -6.19
N ASN A 15 -13.28 -18.69 -6.29
CA ASN A 15 -13.28 -19.43 -7.55
C ASN A 15 -14.73 -19.78 -7.86
N ASP A 16 -15.27 -19.22 -8.92
CA ASP A 16 -16.72 -19.13 -9.15
C ASP A 16 -17.41 -18.54 -7.90
N ASP A 17 -18.31 -19.28 -7.26
CA ASP A 17 -18.99 -18.88 -6.02
C ASP A 17 -18.34 -19.44 -4.75
N ARG A 18 -17.26 -20.23 -4.88
CA ARG A 18 -16.57 -20.84 -3.74
C ARG A 18 -15.50 -19.89 -3.18
N LEU A 19 -15.64 -19.51 -1.92
CA LEU A 19 -14.58 -18.82 -1.18
C LEU A 19 -13.37 -19.75 -1.01
N ILE A 20 -12.23 -19.36 -1.58
CA ILE A 20 -10.97 -20.12 -1.52
C ILE A 20 -9.91 -19.46 -0.63
N TYR A 21 -10.06 -18.18 -0.34
CA TYR A 21 -9.19 -17.45 0.58
C TYR A 21 -9.95 -16.33 1.26
N LYS A 22 -9.74 -16.17 2.57
CA LYS A 22 -10.20 -15.01 3.33
C LYS A 22 -9.09 -14.60 4.28
N SER A 23 -8.60 -13.36 4.13
CA SER A 23 -7.73 -12.77 5.15
C SER A 23 -8.50 -12.51 6.43
N GLY A 24 -7.78 -12.31 7.54
CA GLY A 24 -8.35 -11.66 8.73
C GLY A 24 -8.81 -10.22 8.42
N ASP A 25 -9.21 -9.50 9.47
CA ASP A 25 -9.39 -8.05 9.37
C ASP A 25 -8.02 -7.38 9.18
N LEU A 26 -7.77 -6.87 7.98
CA LEU A 26 -6.51 -6.25 7.61
C LEU A 26 -6.33 -4.88 8.25
N TRP A 27 -7.39 -4.30 8.82
CA TRP A 27 -7.26 -3.05 9.58
C TRP A 27 -6.50 -3.28 10.89
N THR A 28 -6.84 -4.35 11.59
CA THR A 28 -6.31 -4.68 12.92
C THR A 28 -5.16 -5.68 12.88
N HIS A 29 -5.17 -6.61 11.91
CA HIS A 29 -4.26 -7.76 11.85
C HIS A 29 -3.47 -7.83 10.53
N ARG A 30 -3.16 -6.69 9.88
CA ARG A 30 -2.39 -6.68 8.61
C ARG A 30 -1.10 -7.50 8.65
N TYR A 31 -0.44 -7.52 9.81
CA TYR A 31 0.85 -8.19 9.99
C TYR A 31 0.73 -9.70 10.21
N GLU A 32 -0.47 -10.23 10.29
CA GLU A 32 -0.75 -11.66 10.48
C GLU A 32 -1.14 -12.34 9.16
N ASP A 33 -1.49 -11.56 8.14
CA ASP A 33 -1.88 -12.09 6.84
C ASP A 33 -0.67 -12.33 5.92
N LEU A 34 -0.46 -13.58 5.52
CA LEU A 34 0.68 -13.98 4.70
C LEU A 34 0.68 -13.32 3.32
N TYR A 35 -0.48 -13.24 2.67
CA TYR A 35 -0.59 -12.64 1.34
C TYR A 35 -0.21 -11.15 1.40
N TYR A 36 -0.80 -10.40 2.32
CA TYR A 36 -0.52 -8.96 2.46
C TYR A 36 0.91 -8.69 2.84
N ASN A 37 1.45 -9.43 3.81
CA ASN A 37 2.84 -9.29 4.23
C ASN A 37 3.81 -9.50 3.07
N THR A 38 3.66 -10.62 2.35
CA THR A 38 4.52 -10.93 1.20
C THR A 38 4.36 -9.94 0.05
N PHE A 39 3.15 -9.41 -0.15
CA PHE A 39 2.86 -8.38 -1.14
C PHE A 39 3.48 -7.02 -0.78
N ILE A 40 3.21 -6.48 0.41
CA ILE A 40 3.71 -5.17 0.86
C ILE A 40 5.25 -5.14 0.93
N ASP A 41 5.86 -6.23 1.38
CA ASP A 41 7.32 -6.36 1.39
C ASP A 41 7.92 -6.57 -0.02
N GLY A 42 7.09 -6.85 -1.03
CA GLY A 42 7.46 -6.98 -2.43
C GLY A 42 7.98 -8.37 -2.83
N PHE A 43 7.82 -9.39 -1.98
CA PHE A 43 8.27 -10.76 -2.27
C PHE A 43 7.49 -11.40 -3.42
N THR A 44 6.19 -11.11 -3.49
CA THR A 44 5.25 -11.64 -4.50
C THR A 44 5.00 -10.66 -5.67
N TYR A 45 5.77 -9.57 -5.76
CA TYR A 45 5.68 -8.64 -6.89
C TYR A 45 6.04 -9.33 -8.22
N ARG A 46 5.42 -8.88 -9.32
CA ARG A 46 5.84 -9.22 -10.68
C ARG A 46 7.16 -8.51 -11.01
N ASP A 47 7.92 -9.05 -11.95
CA ASP A 47 9.20 -8.42 -12.33
C ASP A 47 9.06 -7.01 -12.91
N SER A 48 7.94 -6.72 -13.58
CA SER A 48 7.61 -5.37 -14.03
C SER A 48 7.48 -4.36 -12.88
N CYS A 49 7.07 -4.80 -11.68
CA CYS A 49 6.93 -3.89 -10.53
C CYS A 49 8.27 -3.35 -10.03
N PHE A 50 9.38 -4.08 -10.24
CA PHE A 50 10.72 -3.63 -9.85
C PHE A 50 11.36 -2.68 -10.86
N ASN A 51 10.81 -2.61 -12.07
CA ASN A 51 11.29 -1.76 -13.17
C ASN A 51 10.18 -0.84 -13.69
N CYS A 52 9.19 -0.53 -12.86
CA CYS A 52 8.01 0.22 -13.29
C CYS A 52 8.41 1.67 -13.64
N HIS A 53 8.32 2.02 -14.93
CA HIS A 53 8.61 3.37 -15.43
C HIS A 53 7.63 4.44 -14.93
N TYR A 54 6.47 4.03 -14.40
CA TYR A 54 5.47 4.91 -13.85
C TYR A 54 5.61 5.14 -12.34
N ALA A 55 6.44 4.37 -11.64
CA ALA A 55 6.67 4.54 -10.20
C ALA A 55 7.65 5.69 -9.95
N LYS A 56 7.21 6.92 -10.26
CA LYS A 56 7.97 8.17 -10.18
C LYS A 56 7.01 9.35 -9.98
N PRO A 57 7.50 10.56 -9.67
CA PRO A 57 6.64 11.71 -9.44
C PRO A 57 5.90 12.13 -10.71
N GLU A 58 6.54 12.01 -11.88
CA GLU A 58 5.94 12.35 -13.17
C GLU A 58 4.95 11.28 -13.61
N ARG A 59 3.69 11.50 -13.28
CA ARG A 59 2.57 10.62 -13.63
C ARG A 59 2.01 10.98 -15.01
N VAL A 60 1.52 9.98 -15.72
CA VAL A 60 0.99 10.11 -17.09
C VAL A 60 -0.54 10.20 -17.16
N SER A 61 -1.22 10.06 -16.02
CA SER A 61 -2.68 10.15 -15.91
C SER A 61 -3.15 11.60 -15.88
N ASP A 62 -4.40 11.87 -16.25
CA ASP A 62 -5.03 13.17 -15.95
C ASP A 62 -5.15 13.40 -14.43
N ILE A 63 -5.50 12.36 -13.67
CA ILE A 63 -5.57 12.36 -12.21
C ILE A 63 -4.96 11.06 -11.66
N THR A 64 -4.07 11.18 -10.67
CA THR A 64 -3.62 10.05 -9.84
C THR A 64 -4.30 10.14 -8.48
N ILE A 65 -4.82 9.02 -7.97
CA ILE A 65 -5.42 8.90 -6.63
C ILE A 65 -4.71 7.79 -5.86
N GLY A 66 -4.45 8.00 -4.58
CA GLY A 66 -3.87 7.00 -3.69
C GLY A 66 -4.10 7.33 -2.22
N ASP A 67 -3.52 6.54 -1.32
CA ASP A 67 -3.54 6.83 0.12
C ASP A 67 -2.55 7.96 0.45
N PHE A 68 -2.91 8.86 1.38
CA PHE A 68 -2.05 9.98 1.75
C PHE A 68 -1.17 9.66 2.97
N TRP A 69 -0.15 8.82 2.78
CA TRP A 69 0.78 8.43 3.85
C TRP A 69 1.65 9.56 4.42
N GLY A 70 1.79 10.67 3.67
CA GLY A 70 2.68 11.77 4.01
C GLY A 70 2.07 12.86 4.89
N LEU A 71 0.75 12.87 5.08
CA LEU A 71 0.03 13.96 5.73
C LEU A 71 0.57 14.26 7.14
N GLY A 72 0.81 15.54 7.41
CA GLY A 72 1.28 16.03 8.71
C GLY A 72 2.81 16.01 8.86
N ASN A 73 3.55 15.42 7.92
CA ASN A 73 5.01 15.31 8.02
C ASN A 73 5.75 16.60 7.63
N GLU A 74 5.16 17.40 6.74
CA GLU A 74 5.79 18.64 6.24
C GLU A 74 5.05 19.89 6.74
N THR A 75 3.73 19.83 6.80
CA THR A 75 2.90 20.96 7.23
C THR A 75 1.84 20.49 8.21
N ASP A 76 1.46 21.35 9.15
CA ASP A 76 0.41 21.06 10.13
C ASP A 76 -0.91 20.70 9.43
N ASP A 77 -1.65 19.73 9.97
CA ASP A 77 -2.92 19.23 9.42
C ASP A 77 -4.09 19.39 10.40
N ASN A 78 -3.95 20.16 11.50
CA ASN A 78 -4.99 20.29 12.53
C ASN A 78 -6.32 20.89 12.03
N TYR A 79 -6.30 21.60 10.90
CA TYR A 79 -7.51 22.14 10.27
C TYR A 79 -8.27 21.10 9.44
N ILE A 80 -7.67 19.92 9.20
CA ILE A 80 -8.31 18.81 8.51
C ILE A 80 -9.06 17.96 9.57
N PRO A 81 -10.36 17.68 9.38
CA PRO A 81 -11.11 16.84 10.30
C PRO A 81 -10.47 15.47 10.51
N LYS A 82 -10.70 14.86 11.67
CA LYS A 82 -10.22 13.50 11.92
C LYS A 82 -10.88 12.52 10.95
N HIS A 83 -10.05 11.79 10.21
CA HIS A 83 -10.47 10.79 9.24
C HIS A 83 -10.00 9.40 9.69
N PRO A 84 -10.79 8.67 10.50
CA PRO A 84 -10.38 7.40 11.09
C PRO A 84 -10.11 6.30 10.05
N TYR A 85 -10.63 6.45 8.83
CA TYR A 85 -10.46 5.50 7.74
C TYR A 85 -9.39 5.93 6.71
N GLY A 86 -8.61 6.95 7.05
CA GLY A 86 -7.58 7.51 6.16
C GLY A 86 -8.09 8.60 5.23
N ILE A 87 -7.14 9.24 4.56
CA ILE A 87 -7.35 10.35 3.62
C ILE A 87 -6.70 9.97 2.29
N SER A 88 -7.38 10.26 1.19
CA SER A 88 -6.84 10.04 -0.14
C SER A 88 -6.01 11.25 -0.59
N CYS A 89 -4.86 10.96 -1.22
CA CYS A 89 -4.12 11.92 -2.01
C CYS A 89 -4.72 11.96 -3.42
N VAL A 90 -4.97 13.16 -3.94
CA VAL A 90 -5.47 13.38 -5.30
C VAL A 90 -4.54 14.34 -6.02
N LEU A 91 -3.93 13.89 -7.12
CA LEU A 91 -2.96 14.63 -7.92
C LEU A 91 -3.53 14.88 -9.32
N PRO A 92 -4.15 16.04 -9.59
CA PRO A 92 -4.53 16.45 -10.94
C PRO A 92 -3.29 16.95 -11.69
N LEU A 93 -2.93 16.27 -12.78
CA LEU A 93 -1.66 16.49 -13.47
C LEU A 93 -1.82 17.27 -14.77
N THR A 94 -2.95 17.10 -15.45
CA THR A 94 -3.28 17.79 -16.70
C THR A 94 -4.39 18.81 -16.48
N GLU A 95 -4.59 19.72 -17.44
CA GLU A 95 -5.71 20.66 -17.41
C GLU A 95 -7.08 19.94 -17.41
N LYS A 96 -7.18 18.77 -18.05
CA LYS A 96 -8.39 17.94 -17.98
C LYS A 96 -8.63 17.44 -16.55
N GLY A 97 -7.59 16.96 -15.88
CA GLY A 97 -7.67 16.51 -14.50
C GLY A 97 -8.04 17.64 -13.54
N LYS A 98 -7.39 18.81 -13.68
CA LYS A 98 -7.71 20.01 -12.89
C LYS A 98 -9.16 20.45 -13.09
N ARG A 99 -9.63 20.48 -14.34
CA ARG A 99 -11.03 20.80 -14.67
C ARG A 99 -12.00 19.81 -14.04
N LEU A 100 -11.70 18.51 -14.09
CA LEU A 100 -12.55 17.49 -13.48
C LEU A 100 -12.64 17.68 -11.96
N ILE A 101 -11.50 17.90 -11.28
CA ILE A 101 -11.50 18.19 -9.83
C ILE A 101 -12.29 19.46 -9.53
N SER A 102 -12.14 20.51 -10.32
CA SER A 102 -12.90 21.76 -10.16
C SER A 102 -14.41 21.57 -10.23
N ILE A 103 -14.90 20.70 -11.13
CA ILE A 103 -16.34 20.39 -11.29
C ILE A 103 -16.90 19.63 -10.08
N VAL A 104 -16.11 18.74 -9.47
CA VAL A 104 -16.58 17.88 -8.36
C VAL A 104 -16.19 18.38 -6.98
N LYS A 105 -15.41 19.48 -6.89
CA LYS A 105 -14.85 19.97 -5.63
C LYS A 105 -15.92 20.21 -4.55
N ASP A 106 -17.09 20.70 -4.93
CA ASP A 106 -18.17 21.02 -3.98
C ASP A 106 -18.85 19.77 -3.40
N LYS A 107 -18.52 18.58 -3.92
CA LYS A 107 -18.98 17.27 -3.43
C LYS A 107 -17.93 16.54 -2.61
N LEU A 108 -16.77 17.14 -2.39
CA LEU A 108 -15.62 16.53 -1.74
C LEU A 108 -15.06 17.46 -0.66
N ASN A 109 -14.49 16.88 0.39
CA ASN A 109 -13.67 17.64 1.34
C ASN A 109 -12.23 17.67 0.79
N ILE A 110 -11.89 18.75 0.07
CA ILE A 110 -10.57 18.92 -0.54
C ILE A 110 -9.75 19.94 0.25
N TYR A 111 -8.54 19.55 0.61
CA TYR A 111 -7.55 20.39 1.27
C TYR A 111 -6.29 20.43 0.40
N GLU A 112 -5.89 21.64 -0.01
CA GLU A 112 -4.67 21.82 -0.79
C GLU A 112 -3.44 21.62 0.10
N ARG A 113 -2.46 20.86 -0.41
CA ARG A 113 -1.26 20.45 0.34
C ARG A 113 -0.03 20.53 -0.57
N PRO A 114 1.18 20.72 -0.01
CA PRO A 114 2.41 20.61 -0.77
C PRO A 114 2.52 19.24 -1.44
N VAL A 115 2.83 19.22 -2.74
CA VAL A 115 2.99 17.97 -3.49
C VAL A 115 4.16 17.13 -2.95
N THR A 116 5.17 17.79 -2.39
CA THR A 116 6.33 17.19 -1.72
C THR A 116 5.93 16.29 -0.56
N GLU A 117 4.89 16.65 0.19
CA GLU A 117 4.37 15.85 1.29
C GLU A 117 3.84 14.50 0.79
N ALA A 118 3.09 14.51 -0.31
CA ALA A 118 2.59 13.30 -0.96
C ALA A 118 3.75 12.47 -1.54
N ILE A 119 4.70 13.09 -2.22
CA ILE A 119 5.86 12.42 -2.84
C ILE A 119 6.74 11.75 -1.76
N ASN A 120 7.03 12.46 -0.67
CA ASN A 120 7.91 11.96 0.39
C ASN A 120 7.26 10.86 1.24
N GLY A 121 5.95 10.94 1.45
CA GLY A 121 5.19 9.91 2.16
C GLY A 121 4.94 8.62 1.38
N ASN A 122 4.99 8.68 0.04
CA ASN A 122 4.65 7.55 -0.83
C ASN A 122 5.87 7.06 -1.63
N ASP A 123 6.46 5.93 -1.24
CA ASP A 123 7.62 5.37 -1.94
C ASP A 123 7.39 5.15 -3.45
N GLN A 124 6.21 4.64 -3.83
CA GLN A 124 5.86 4.36 -5.22
C GLN A 124 5.58 5.62 -6.05
N LEU A 125 5.51 6.81 -5.42
CA LEU A 125 5.56 8.11 -6.09
C LEU A 125 6.99 8.58 -6.35
N ARG A 126 8.03 7.86 -5.92
CA ARG A 126 9.43 8.25 -6.10
C ARG A 126 10.22 7.29 -6.98
N PHE A 127 10.14 5.99 -6.69
CA PHE A 127 10.88 4.97 -7.42
C PHE A 127 10.21 3.59 -7.31
N PRO A 128 10.44 2.68 -8.27
CA PRO A 128 9.99 1.30 -8.13
C PRO A 128 10.71 0.61 -6.96
N LYS A 129 10.04 -0.38 -6.35
CA LYS A 129 10.64 -1.18 -5.27
C LYS A 129 11.95 -1.82 -5.77
N LYS A 130 13.02 -1.78 -4.99
CA LYS A 130 14.27 -2.45 -5.34
C LYS A 130 14.20 -3.95 -5.08
N LYS A 131 14.54 -4.78 -6.08
CA LYS A 131 14.65 -6.23 -5.95
C LYS A 131 15.92 -6.62 -5.16
N ASN A 132 15.78 -6.72 -3.84
CA ASN A 132 16.88 -7.04 -2.92
C ASN A 132 17.20 -8.56 -2.88
N LEU A 133 18.27 -8.93 -2.16
CA LEU A 133 18.73 -10.31 -2.03
C LEU A 133 17.69 -11.23 -1.35
N ARG A 134 16.93 -10.72 -0.37
CA ARG A 134 15.87 -11.50 0.30
C ARG A 134 14.79 -11.90 -0.68
N ILE A 135 14.33 -10.97 -1.53
CA ILE A 135 13.34 -11.25 -2.57
C ILE A 135 13.88 -12.28 -3.58
N LYS A 136 15.15 -12.15 -3.99
CA LYS A 136 15.79 -13.12 -4.90
C LYS A 136 15.87 -14.51 -4.25
N PHE A 137 16.23 -14.59 -2.97
CA PHE A 137 16.34 -15.85 -2.23
C PHE A 137 14.96 -16.51 -2.04
N PHE A 138 13.97 -15.76 -1.56
CA PHE A 138 12.58 -16.20 -1.45
C PHE A 138 12.06 -16.82 -2.75
N ARG A 139 12.28 -16.15 -3.89
CA ARG A 139 11.83 -16.63 -5.20
C ARG A 139 12.47 -17.95 -5.62
N ARG A 140 13.68 -18.27 -5.13
CA ARG A 140 14.32 -19.57 -5.36
C ARG A 140 13.74 -20.68 -4.51
N ILE A 141 13.38 -20.39 -3.26
CA ILE A 141 13.04 -21.44 -2.27
C ILE A 141 11.53 -21.67 -2.09
N HIS A 142 10.67 -20.67 -2.32
CA HIS A 142 9.24 -20.73 -1.99
C HIS A 142 8.48 -21.87 -2.68
N LYS A 143 8.94 -22.33 -3.86
CA LYS A 143 8.34 -23.47 -4.57
C LYS A 143 8.62 -24.82 -3.89
N TYR A 144 9.71 -24.91 -3.12
CA TYR A 144 10.14 -26.15 -2.49
C TYR A 144 9.63 -26.27 -1.04
N ILE A 145 9.60 -25.16 -0.30
CA ILE A 145 9.24 -25.15 1.12
C ILE A 145 7.91 -24.42 1.42
N GLY A 146 7.23 -23.94 0.38
CA GLY A 146 6.02 -23.13 0.51
C GLY A 146 6.29 -21.65 0.78
N VAL A 147 5.27 -20.82 0.54
CA VAL A 147 5.35 -19.35 0.67
C VAL A 147 5.57 -18.91 2.11
N ASP A 148 4.86 -19.51 3.07
CA ASP A 148 4.93 -19.14 4.49
C ASP A 148 6.33 -19.34 5.08
N ALA A 149 6.86 -20.57 4.97
CA ALA A 149 8.18 -20.91 5.48
C ALA A 149 9.29 -20.08 4.81
N ALA A 150 9.21 -19.90 3.48
CA ALA A 150 10.17 -19.10 2.73
C ALA A 150 10.15 -17.62 3.16
N TYR A 151 8.97 -17.04 3.36
CA TYR A 151 8.84 -15.66 3.81
C TYR A 151 9.41 -15.48 5.21
N LYS A 152 8.99 -16.33 6.17
CA LYS A 152 9.48 -16.31 7.56
C LYS A 152 11.01 -16.44 7.64
N LEU A 153 11.62 -17.30 6.82
CA LEU A 153 13.07 -17.43 6.75
C LEU A 153 13.75 -16.15 6.25
N CYS A 154 13.15 -15.47 5.27
CA CYS A 154 13.70 -14.25 4.68
C CYS A 154 13.54 -12.99 5.56
N VAL A 155 12.64 -13.02 6.54
CA VAL A 155 12.32 -11.88 7.42
C VAL A 155 12.39 -12.24 8.92
N CYS A 156 13.09 -13.33 9.27
CA CYS A 156 13.17 -13.82 10.64
C CYS A 156 13.71 -12.75 11.60
N ASP A 157 14.71 -11.99 11.17
CA ASP A 157 15.27 -10.84 11.89
C ASP A 157 14.22 -9.76 12.17
N LYS A 158 13.36 -9.45 11.19
CA LYS A 158 12.27 -8.48 11.37
C LYS A 158 11.23 -9.00 12.36
N ILE A 159 10.86 -10.28 12.27
CA ILE A 159 9.90 -10.92 13.17
C ILE A 159 10.41 -10.89 14.61
N VAL A 160 11.67 -11.27 14.82
CA VAL A 160 12.32 -11.24 16.13
C VAL A 160 12.34 -9.81 16.67
N LYS A 161 12.78 -8.83 15.86
CA LYS A 161 12.81 -7.42 16.26
C LYS A 161 11.43 -6.88 16.64
N TYR A 162 10.38 -7.26 15.91
CA TYR A 162 9.00 -6.88 16.21
C TYR A 162 8.53 -7.47 17.54
N LYS A 163 8.77 -8.77 17.78
CA LYS A 163 8.43 -9.44 19.04
C LYS A 163 9.13 -8.81 20.23
N ILE A 164 10.43 -8.52 20.11
CA ILE A 164 11.20 -7.83 21.16
C ILE A 164 10.60 -6.46 21.47
N ARG A 165 10.27 -5.67 20.44
CA ARG A 165 9.64 -4.34 20.63
C ARG A 165 8.28 -4.42 21.33
N LYS A 166 7.52 -5.49 21.13
CA LYS A 166 6.23 -5.71 21.80
C LYS A 166 6.38 -6.09 23.28
N ILE A 167 7.51 -6.68 23.67
CA ILE A 167 7.81 -7.03 25.07
C ILE A 167 8.33 -5.81 25.84
N ILE A 168 9.08 -4.92 25.17
CA ILE A 168 9.69 -3.73 25.79
C ILE A 168 8.70 -2.56 25.90
N ARG A 169 7.58 -2.59 25.16
CA ARG A 169 6.46 -1.65 25.28
C ARG A 169 5.46 -2.15 26.30
#